data_AF-A0AA38P463-F1
#
_entry.id   AF-A0AA38P463-F1
#
_cell.length_a   1.000
_cell.length_b   1.000
_cell.length_c   1.000
_cell.angle_alpha   90.00
_cell.angle_beta   90.00
_cell.angle_gamma   90.00
#
_symmetry.space_group_name_H-M   'P 1'
#
loop_
_entity.id
_entity.type
_entity.pdbx_description
1 polymer ?
#
loop_
_entity_poly.entity_id
_entity_poly.type
_entity_poly.pdbx_seq_one_letter_code
_entity_poly.pdbx_strand_id
1 'polypeptide(L)'
;MPTTHSTPYSSTLTRITRRKSRLSQTPQTPTSPTSKVASFSRRLSLRELEMHRRLANLERENTILRAEQDSSQVHAVIAAQEASVWRHWFNQRLKKKDNSTKRFKTDARIVTSQEGRMEAMAEAAKKAARKQAEKDKRAKKQQVDRDDVIRRAAQEKEGTAFSGSLKYKTKRDMIDIAFALGVESEGTSAQVLRVRLHSHFEAYPALKEDPRYIGLFTRKHKRADAFKENELPPAHRHSPMPSSPTPSLSHTPSSSQVLHSSGLDPSCPDSVVPSADNIHRPRPHPRPLPRPLPHPLPLSHTLAYYQPDYSASSNSFGQYRNL
;
A
#
# COMPACT_ATOMS: atom_id res chain seq x y z
N MET A 1 -23.16 -38.99 11.10
CA MET A 1 -22.75 -37.92 10.16
C MET A 1 -22.99 -36.58 10.84
N PRO A 2 -21.98 -35.93 11.44
CA PRO A 2 -22.17 -34.67 12.14
C PRO A 2 -22.20 -33.50 11.15
N THR A 3 -23.32 -32.79 11.10
CA THR A 3 -23.51 -31.56 10.32
C THR A 3 -22.91 -30.38 11.07
N THR A 4 -21.82 -29.82 10.55
CA THR A 4 -21.21 -28.61 11.08
C THR A 4 -21.94 -27.38 10.52
N HIS A 5 -22.72 -26.71 11.37
CA HIS A 5 -23.32 -25.43 11.04
C HIS A 5 -22.24 -24.33 11.03
N SER A 6 -21.95 -23.83 9.83
CA SER A 6 -21.09 -22.67 9.59
C SER A 6 -21.83 -21.40 9.98
N THR A 7 -21.39 -20.75 11.06
CA THR A 7 -21.92 -19.44 11.44
C THR A 7 -21.26 -18.34 10.59
N PRO A 8 -22.04 -17.43 9.97
CA PRO A 8 -21.49 -16.34 9.20
C PRO A 8 -20.80 -15.34 10.15
N TYR A 9 -19.49 -15.17 9.96
CA TYR A 9 -18.71 -14.13 10.60
C TYR A 9 -19.24 -12.76 10.13
N SER A 10 -20.00 -12.09 10.99
CA SER A 10 -20.40 -10.69 10.79
C SER A 10 -19.15 -9.82 10.91
N SER A 11 -18.58 -9.46 9.75
CA SER A 11 -17.49 -8.50 9.61
C SER A 11 -18.06 -7.11 9.86
N THR A 12 -18.08 -6.66 11.11
CA THR A 12 -18.26 -5.25 11.45
C THR A 12 -17.07 -4.48 10.91
N LEU A 13 -17.19 -3.99 9.67
CA LEU A 13 -16.30 -3.00 9.09
C LEU A 13 -16.44 -1.72 9.93
N THR A 14 -15.50 -1.51 10.84
CA THR A 14 -15.36 -0.24 11.55
C THR A 14 -15.10 0.83 10.50
N ARG A 15 -16.16 1.57 10.14
CA ARG A 15 -16.13 2.70 9.22
C ARG A 15 -15.20 3.75 9.83
N ILE A 16 -13.92 3.71 9.43
CA ILE A 16 -12.95 4.76 9.73
C ILE A 16 -13.48 6.02 9.05
N THR A 17 -14.23 6.82 9.80
CA THR A 17 -14.58 8.17 9.40
C THR A 17 -13.28 8.94 9.36
N ARG A 18 -12.75 9.05 8.14
CA ARG A 18 -11.58 9.87 7.81
C ARG A 18 -11.97 11.31 8.13
N ARG A 19 -11.74 11.69 9.39
CA ARG A 19 -11.89 13.06 9.88
C ARG A 19 -11.00 13.89 8.97
N LYS A 20 -11.62 14.67 8.09
CA LYS A 20 -10.93 15.59 7.18
C LYS A 20 -9.99 16.39 8.08
N SER A 21 -8.70 16.12 7.98
CA SER A 21 -7.65 16.96 8.52
C SER A 21 -7.84 18.30 7.84
N ARG A 22 -8.54 19.18 8.56
CA ARG A 22 -8.66 20.58 8.23
C ARG A 22 -7.22 21.06 8.18
N LEU A 23 -6.72 21.24 6.96
CA LEU A 23 -5.45 21.90 6.69
C LEU A 23 -5.36 23.03 7.71
N SER A 24 -4.34 22.94 8.55
CA SER A 24 -3.81 24.07 9.29
C SER A 24 -3.55 25.14 8.24
N GLN A 25 -4.54 26.02 8.07
CA GLN A 25 -4.31 27.36 7.56
C GLN A 25 -3.25 27.91 8.50
N THR A 26 -2.00 27.92 8.02
CA THR A 26 -0.98 28.81 8.54
C THR A 26 -1.64 30.16 8.68
N PRO A 27 -1.73 30.74 9.89
CA PRO A 27 -2.36 32.03 10.08
C PRO A 27 -1.65 33.00 9.15
N GLN A 28 -2.36 33.46 8.11
CA GLN A 28 -1.94 34.62 7.36
C GLN A 28 -1.84 35.73 8.39
N THR A 29 -0.61 36.13 8.68
CA THR A 29 -0.32 37.32 9.46
C THR A 29 -1.04 38.47 8.73
N PRO A 30 -2.10 39.06 9.32
CA PRO A 30 -2.72 40.21 8.71
C PRO A 30 -1.68 41.32 8.73
N THR A 31 -1.19 41.70 7.56
CA THR A 31 -0.43 42.93 7.35
C THR A 31 -1.40 44.08 7.59
N SER A 32 -1.61 44.42 8.86
CA SER A 32 -2.47 45.52 9.24
C SER A 32 -1.84 46.84 8.76
N PRO A 33 -2.64 47.72 8.14
CA PRO A 33 -2.20 49.05 7.77
C PRO A 33 -1.83 49.84 9.03
N THR A 34 -0.73 50.57 8.92
CA THR A 34 -0.12 51.46 9.92
C THR A 34 -1.01 52.66 10.25
N SER A 35 -2.14 52.41 10.90
CA SER A 35 -2.98 53.43 11.51
C SER A 35 -2.40 53.79 12.88
N LYS A 36 -1.77 54.97 12.96
CA LYS A 36 -1.24 55.60 14.18
C LYS A 36 -2.41 55.99 15.13
N VAL A 37 -3.08 55.01 15.72
CA VAL A 37 -4.02 55.27 16.81
C VAL A 37 -3.20 55.28 18.10
N ALA A 38 -3.18 56.42 18.78
CA ALA A 38 -2.55 56.58 20.08
C ALA A 38 -3.07 55.49 21.04
N SER A 39 -2.21 54.52 21.32
CA SER A 39 -2.50 53.39 22.19
C SER A 39 -2.64 53.89 23.63
N PHE A 40 -3.86 54.24 24.02
CA PHE A 40 -4.24 54.31 25.42
C PHE A 40 -4.08 52.91 26.00
N SER A 41 -2.93 52.65 26.64
CA SER A 41 -2.68 51.43 27.40
C SER A 41 -3.68 51.32 28.54
N ARG A 42 -4.83 50.69 28.26
CA ARG A 42 -5.84 50.38 29.25
C ARG A 42 -5.19 49.44 30.27
N ARG A 43 -4.93 49.95 31.48
CA ARG A 43 -4.41 49.13 32.58
C ARG A 43 -5.46 48.08 32.88
N LEU A 44 -5.14 46.82 32.59
CA LEU A 44 -5.98 45.68 32.98
C LEU A 44 -6.07 45.63 34.50
N SER A 45 -7.27 45.39 35.00
CA SER A 45 -7.50 45.11 36.42
C SER A 45 -6.78 43.83 36.84
N LEU A 46 -6.42 43.72 38.12
CA LEU A 46 -5.78 42.51 38.68
C LEU A 46 -6.61 41.24 38.40
N ARG A 47 -7.94 41.35 38.46
CA ARG A 47 -8.88 40.28 38.15
C ARG A 47 -8.78 39.82 36.69
N GLU A 48 -8.62 40.74 35.75
CA GLU A 48 -8.43 40.41 34.33
C GLU A 48 -7.10 39.66 34.12
N LEU A 49 -6.02 40.10 34.76
CA LEU A 49 -4.73 39.41 34.68
C LEU A 49 -4.78 37.98 35.24
N GLU A 50 -5.47 37.78 36.36
CA GLU A 50 -5.66 36.44 36.95
C GLU A 50 -6.48 35.53 36.02
N MET A 51 -7.56 36.06 35.43
CA MET A 51 -8.35 35.36 34.43
C MET A 51 -7.53 34.97 33.20
N HIS A 52 -6.70 35.88 32.66
CA HIS A 52 -5.81 35.58 31.54
C HIS A 52 -4.79 34.50 31.88
N ARG A 53 -4.22 34.53 33.09
CA ARG A 53 -3.29 33.49 33.56
C ARG A 53 -3.97 32.13 33.66
N ARG A 54 -5.21 32.09 34.16
CA ARG A 54 -6.02 30.87 34.24
C ARG A 54 -6.34 30.31 32.85
N LEU A 55 -6.73 31.16 31.91
CA LEU A 55 -6.98 30.76 30.52
C LEU A 55 -5.71 30.19 29.88
N ALA A 56 -4.57 30.87 30.00
CA ALA A 56 -3.30 30.38 29.46
C ALA A 56 -2.88 29.03 30.06
N ASN A 57 -3.12 28.82 31.36
CA ASN A 57 -2.83 27.53 32.00
C ASN A 57 -3.77 26.42 31.48
N LEU A 58 -5.07 26.71 31.38
CA LEU A 58 -6.06 25.76 30.85
C LEU A 58 -5.78 25.40 29.39
N GLU A 59 -5.33 26.35 28.58
CA GLU A 59 -4.93 26.11 27.19
C GLU A 59 -3.72 25.16 27.13
N ARG A 60 -2.68 25.41 27.95
CA ARG A 60 -1.52 24.49 28.05
C ARG A 60 -1.95 23.09 28.47
N GLU A 61 -2.78 22.98 29.51
CA GLU A 61 -3.29 21.69 29.98
C GLU A 61 -4.09 20.97 28.89
N ASN A 62 -4.95 21.69 28.16
CA ASN A 62 -5.68 21.12 27.02
C ASN A 62 -4.75 20.60 25.92
N THR A 63 -3.65 21.32 25.64
CA THR A 63 -2.69 20.85 24.64
C THR A 63 -1.98 19.56 25.07
N ILE A 64 -1.63 19.44 26.35
CA ILE A 64 -1.00 18.24 26.92
C ILE A 64 -1.97 17.06 26.84
N LEU A 65 -3.21 17.24 27.31
CA LEU A 65 -4.22 16.18 27.30
C LEU A 65 -4.53 15.68 25.88
N ARG A 66 -4.57 16.59 24.89
CA ARG A 66 -4.75 16.19 23.49
C ARG A 66 -3.57 15.39 22.96
N ALA A 67 -2.34 15.79 23.27
CA ALA A 67 -1.16 15.04 22.87
C ALA A 67 -1.12 13.63 23.50
N GLU A 68 -1.53 13.51 24.77
CA GLU A 68 -1.64 12.22 25.46
C GLU A 68 -2.74 11.33 24.86
N GLN A 69 -3.90 11.91 24.52
CA GLN A 69 -4.98 11.21 23.83
C GLN A 69 -4.54 10.70 22.46
N ASP A 70 -3.88 11.55 21.66
CA ASP A 70 -3.38 11.19 20.33
C ASP A 70 -2.34 10.06 20.43
N SER A 71 -1.41 10.16 21.38
CA SER A 71 -0.43 9.10 21.67
C SER A 71 -1.09 7.77 22.03
N SER A 72 -2.04 7.79 22.98
CA SER A 72 -2.79 6.60 23.41
C SER A 72 -3.57 5.97 22.25
N GLN A 73 -4.13 6.81 21.37
CA GLN A 73 -4.85 6.35 20.19
C GLN A 73 -3.91 5.65 19.20
N VAL A 74 -2.71 6.18 18.97
CA VAL A 74 -1.69 5.54 18.12
C VAL A 74 -1.30 4.17 18.68
N HIS A 75 -1.03 4.08 19.99
CA HIS A 75 -0.72 2.81 20.65
C HIS A 75 -1.84 1.78 20.51
N ALA A 76 -3.10 2.19 20.68
CA ALA A 76 -4.25 1.31 20.52
C ALA A 76 -4.37 0.76 19.08
N VAL A 77 -4.10 1.59 18.06
CA VAL A 77 -4.12 1.16 16.66
C VAL A 77 -3.02 0.14 16.37
N ILE A 78 -1.80 0.39 16.86
CA ILE A 78 -0.66 -0.53 16.70
C ILE A 78 -0.96 -1.87 17.38
N ALA A 79 -1.43 -1.85 18.62
CA ALA A 79 -1.79 -3.06 19.36
C ALA A 79 -2.90 -3.87 18.65
N ALA A 80 -3.89 -3.21 18.08
CA ALA A 80 -4.94 -3.87 17.30
C ALA A 80 -4.40 -4.53 16.02
N GLN A 81 -3.46 -3.87 15.33
CA GLN A 81 -2.79 -4.42 14.16
C GLN A 81 -1.97 -5.67 14.53
N GLU A 82 -1.18 -5.60 15.59
CA GLU A 82 -0.39 -6.72 16.10
C GLU A 82 -1.29 -7.90 16.51
N ALA A 83 -2.38 -7.64 17.24
CA ALA A 83 -3.34 -8.67 17.62
C ALA A 83 -3.95 -9.38 16.40
N SER A 84 -4.22 -8.63 15.32
CA SER A 84 -4.71 -9.21 14.06
C SER A 84 -3.67 -10.13 13.40
N VAL A 85 -2.39 -9.72 13.38
CA VAL A 85 -1.27 -10.55 12.89
C VAL A 85 -1.16 -11.82 13.72
N TRP A 86 -1.14 -11.72 15.05
CA TRP A 86 -1.07 -12.87 15.94
C TRP A 86 -2.25 -13.82 15.76
N ARG A 87 -3.47 -13.29 15.65
CA ARG A 87 -4.67 -14.09 15.37
C ARG A 87 -4.55 -14.84 14.04
N HIS A 88 -4.07 -14.17 13.00
CA HIS A 88 -3.84 -14.81 11.69
C HIS A 88 -2.83 -15.95 11.78
N TRP A 89 -1.69 -15.71 12.44
CA TRP A 89 -0.66 -16.73 12.66
C TRP A 89 -1.17 -17.91 13.48
N PHE A 90 -1.93 -17.64 14.54
CA PHE A 90 -2.52 -18.69 15.37
C PHE A 90 -3.53 -19.52 14.58
N ASN A 91 -4.41 -18.87 13.81
CA ASN A 91 -5.37 -19.57 12.94
C ASN A 91 -4.68 -20.39 11.85
N GLN A 92 -3.56 -19.91 11.29
CA GLN A 92 -2.75 -20.71 10.37
C GLN A 92 -2.18 -21.95 11.06
N ARG A 93 -1.69 -21.83 12.30
CA ARG A 93 -1.18 -22.97 13.08
C ARG A 93 -2.28 -23.97 13.39
N LEU A 94 -3.48 -23.52 13.77
CA LEU A 94 -4.64 -24.40 14.00
C LEU A 94 -5.02 -25.16 12.72
N LYS A 95 -5.14 -24.48 11.58
CA LYS A 95 -5.43 -25.12 10.28
C LYS A 95 -4.36 -26.14 9.89
N LYS A 96 -3.08 -25.86 10.20
CA LYS A 96 -1.99 -26.82 9.98
C LYS A 96 -2.10 -28.01 10.92
N LYS A 97 -2.47 -27.82 12.18
CA LYS A 97 -2.63 -28.90 13.17
C LYS A 97 -3.80 -29.81 12.84
N ASP A 98 -4.96 -29.28 12.43
CA ASP A 98 -6.10 -30.11 11.98
C ASP A 98 -5.76 -30.95 10.75
N ASN A 99 -4.85 -30.45 9.90
CA ASN A 99 -4.29 -31.21 8.79
C ASN A 99 -3.16 -32.17 9.21
N SER A 100 -2.49 -31.95 10.34
CA SER A 100 -1.39 -32.79 10.83
C SER A 100 -1.81 -33.85 11.85
N THR A 101 -2.96 -33.72 12.52
CA THR A 101 -3.57 -34.78 13.32
C THR A 101 -4.15 -35.89 12.44
N LYS A 102 -4.37 -35.63 11.14
CA LYS A 102 -4.52 -36.68 10.13
C LYS A 102 -3.14 -37.28 9.82
N ARG A 103 -2.74 -38.23 10.67
CA ARG A 103 -1.47 -38.99 10.64
C ARG A 103 -0.26 -38.13 11.03
N PHE A 104 0.28 -38.40 12.21
CA PHE A 104 1.72 -38.26 12.41
C PHE A 104 2.38 -38.92 11.21
N LYS A 105 3.01 -38.13 10.34
CA LYS A 105 4.06 -38.68 9.48
C LYS A 105 5.19 -39.00 10.44
N THR A 106 5.14 -40.20 10.99
CA THR A 106 6.30 -40.81 11.61
C THR A 106 7.31 -40.92 10.48
N ASP A 107 8.19 -39.92 10.35
CA ASP A 107 9.36 -39.96 9.48
C ASP A 107 10.39 -40.99 9.97
N ALA A 108 10.00 -41.87 10.90
CA ALA A 108 10.49 -43.24 10.94
C ALA A 108 9.98 -44.03 9.72
N ARG A 109 10.13 -43.47 8.51
CA ARG A 109 10.17 -44.28 7.30
C ARG A 109 11.51 -44.95 7.38
N ILE A 110 11.52 -46.28 7.46
CA ILE A 110 12.73 -47.06 7.45
C ILE A 110 13.48 -46.73 6.13
N VAL A 111 14.46 -45.83 6.17
CA VAL A 111 15.29 -45.37 5.02
C VAL A 111 16.25 -46.46 4.53
N THR A 112 16.11 -47.68 5.04
CA THR A 112 16.92 -48.82 4.60
C THR A 112 16.43 -49.39 3.27
N SER A 113 15.18 -49.14 2.85
CA SER A 113 14.71 -49.56 1.52
C SER A 113 15.18 -48.60 0.41
N GLN A 114 15.52 -49.17 -0.74
CA GLN A 114 15.97 -48.42 -1.93
C GLN A 114 14.90 -47.43 -2.42
N GLU A 115 13.63 -47.80 -2.36
CA GLU A 115 12.50 -46.92 -2.69
C GLU A 115 12.45 -45.67 -1.80
N GLY A 116 12.69 -45.82 -0.50
CA GLY A 116 12.69 -44.70 0.45
C GLY A 116 13.80 -43.69 0.14
N ARG A 117 14.97 -44.16 -0.30
CA ARG A 117 16.06 -43.27 -0.74
C ARG A 117 15.71 -42.50 -2.01
N MET A 118 15.08 -43.15 -2.99
CA MET A 118 14.65 -42.48 -4.23
C MET A 118 13.58 -41.41 -3.96
N GLU A 119 12.61 -41.69 -3.09
CA GLU A 119 11.57 -40.72 -2.75
C GLU A 119 12.16 -39.52 -1.97
N ALA A 120 13.09 -39.76 -1.05
CA ALA A 120 13.78 -38.69 -0.32
C ALA A 120 14.62 -37.81 -1.26
N MET A 121 15.32 -38.40 -2.23
CA MET A 121 16.05 -37.67 -3.26
C MET A 121 15.09 -36.84 -4.14
N ALA A 122 13.95 -37.39 -4.55
CA ALA A 122 12.95 -36.69 -5.33
C ALA A 122 12.34 -35.50 -4.55
N GLU A 123 12.04 -35.67 -3.27
CA GLU A 123 11.52 -34.59 -2.43
C GLU A 123 12.57 -33.50 -2.18
N ALA A 124 13.83 -33.89 -1.96
CA ALA A 124 14.95 -32.96 -1.84
C ALA A 124 15.14 -32.15 -3.13
N ALA A 125 15.09 -32.81 -4.30
CA ALA A 125 15.16 -32.16 -5.60
C ALA A 125 14.00 -31.17 -5.81
N LYS A 126 12.76 -31.55 -5.44
CA LYS A 126 11.60 -30.67 -5.52
C LYS A 126 11.71 -29.45 -4.60
N LYS A 127 12.19 -29.62 -3.37
CA LYS A 127 12.44 -28.52 -2.43
C LYS A 127 13.55 -27.59 -2.94
N ALA A 128 14.64 -28.16 -3.49
CA ALA A 128 15.72 -27.38 -4.08
C ALA A 128 15.23 -26.56 -5.27
N ALA A 129 14.46 -27.15 -6.19
CA ALA A 129 13.88 -26.46 -7.34
C ALA A 129 12.95 -25.31 -6.92
N ARG A 130 12.08 -25.53 -5.91
CA ARG A 130 11.20 -24.48 -5.39
C ARG A 130 11.99 -23.33 -4.75
N LYS A 131 13.02 -23.64 -3.96
CA LYS A 131 13.88 -22.63 -3.33
C LYS A 131 14.64 -21.81 -4.37
N GLN A 132 15.09 -22.45 -5.45
CA GLN A 132 15.75 -21.76 -6.56
C GLN A 132 14.79 -20.83 -7.30
N ALA A 133 13.59 -21.32 -7.67
CA ALA A 133 12.58 -20.51 -8.33
C ALA A 133 12.16 -19.27 -7.50
N GLU A 134 12.07 -19.40 -6.17
CA GLU A 134 11.77 -18.26 -5.29
C GLU A 134 12.92 -17.25 -5.23
N LYS A 135 14.17 -17.71 -5.16
CA LYS A 135 15.36 -16.85 -5.25
C LYS A 135 15.40 -16.09 -6.57
N ASP A 136 15.16 -16.77 -7.69
CA ASP A 136 15.16 -16.17 -9.02
C ASP A 136 14.05 -15.12 -9.15
N LYS A 137 12.85 -15.39 -8.62
CA LYS A 137 11.75 -14.42 -8.59
C LYS A 137 12.09 -13.19 -7.75
N ARG A 138 12.74 -13.37 -6.61
CA ARG A 138 13.17 -12.25 -5.75
C ARG A 138 14.28 -11.43 -6.40
N ALA A 139 15.26 -12.08 -7.03
CA ALA A 139 16.33 -11.43 -7.77
C ALA A 139 15.78 -10.62 -8.95
N LYS A 140 14.85 -11.19 -9.74
CA LYS A 140 14.16 -10.48 -10.82
C LYS A 140 13.41 -9.24 -10.32
N LYS A 141 12.68 -9.35 -9.20
CA LYS A 141 11.98 -8.19 -8.63
C LYS A 141 12.96 -7.10 -8.19
N GLN A 142 14.03 -7.47 -7.49
CA GLN A 142 15.07 -6.52 -7.07
C GLN A 142 15.77 -5.86 -8.25
N GLN A 143 15.99 -6.59 -9.34
CA GLN A 143 16.55 -6.03 -10.57
C GLN A 143 15.61 -5.00 -11.19
N VAL A 144 14.32 -5.32 -11.34
CA VAL A 144 13.33 -4.37 -11.85
C VAL A 144 13.25 -3.11 -10.98
N ASP A 145 13.27 -3.26 -9.65
CA ASP A 145 13.24 -2.14 -8.71
C ASP A 145 14.50 -1.25 -8.86
N ARG A 146 15.68 -1.86 -9.06
CA ARG A 146 16.95 -1.14 -9.32
C ARG A 146 16.93 -0.43 -10.66
N ASP A 147 16.49 -1.09 -11.72
CA ASP A 147 16.38 -0.51 -13.05
C ASP A 147 15.41 0.68 -13.04
N ASP A 148 14.35 0.61 -12.24
CA ASP A 148 13.42 1.72 -12.04
C ASP A 148 14.07 2.94 -11.39
N VAL A 149 14.92 2.74 -10.38
CA VAL A 149 15.65 3.83 -9.72
C VAL A 149 16.64 4.47 -10.70
N ILE A 150 17.42 3.67 -11.43
CA ILE A 150 18.38 4.16 -12.43
C ILE A 150 17.65 4.96 -13.51
N ARG A 151 16.53 4.43 -14.02
CA ARG A 151 15.73 5.09 -15.05
C ARG A 151 15.18 6.45 -14.59
N ARG A 152 14.68 6.56 -13.35
CA ARG A 152 14.21 7.85 -12.81
C ARG A 152 15.35 8.85 -12.66
N ALA A 153 16.51 8.41 -12.16
CA ALA A 153 17.68 9.27 -12.03
C ALA A 153 18.18 9.77 -13.41
N ALA A 154 18.14 8.93 -14.44
CA ALA A 154 18.49 9.33 -15.80
C ALA A 154 17.51 10.36 -16.37
N GLN A 155 16.19 10.17 -16.19
CA GLN A 155 15.18 11.12 -16.64
C GLN A 155 15.31 12.48 -15.96
N GLU A 156 15.63 12.50 -14.66
CA GLU A 156 15.84 13.74 -13.92
C GLU A 156 17.06 14.51 -14.45
N LYS A 157 18.15 13.80 -14.75
CA LYS A 157 19.40 14.37 -15.30
C LYS A 157 19.24 14.89 -16.72
N GLU A 158 18.60 14.13 -17.60
CA GLU A 158 18.44 14.48 -19.02
C GLU A 158 17.33 15.51 -19.25
N GLY A 159 16.41 15.67 -18.30
CA GLY A 159 15.24 16.53 -18.46
C GLY A 159 14.33 16.07 -19.60
N THR A 160 14.30 14.77 -19.89
CA THR A 160 13.50 14.19 -20.97
C THR A 160 12.03 14.61 -20.88
N ALA A 161 11.53 15.22 -21.94
CA ALA A 161 10.15 15.67 -22.02
C ALA A 161 9.17 14.48 -22.07
N PHE A 162 8.11 14.54 -21.27
CA PHE A 162 7.04 13.55 -21.31
C PHE A 162 6.13 13.81 -22.51
N SER A 163 6.02 12.85 -23.41
CA SER A 163 5.17 12.96 -24.60
C SER A 163 3.90 12.10 -24.52
N GLY A 164 2.80 12.58 -25.10
CA GLY A 164 1.54 11.83 -25.24
C GLY A 164 0.54 12.10 -24.11
N SER A 165 -0.74 11.89 -24.38
CA SER A 165 -1.79 12.23 -23.42
C SER A 165 -1.72 11.40 -22.14
N LEU A 166 -1.87 12.07 -20.99
CA LEU A 166 -1.90 11.46 -19.66
C LEU A 166 -2.96 10.35 -19.52
N LYS A 167 -4.04 10.40 -20.31
CA LYS A 167 -5.09 9.36 -20.34
C LYS A 167 -4.54 7.99 -20.76
N TYR A 168 -3.57 7.95 -21.68
CA TYR A 168 -3.03 6.71 -22.26
C TYR A 168 -1.67 6.30 -21.67
N LYS A 169 -1.17 7.04 -20.67
CA LYS A 169 0.08 6.71 -19.98
C LYS A 169 -0.06 5.46 -19.13
N THR A 170 1.01 4.67 -19.08
CA THR A 170 1.06 3.47 -18.22
C THR A 170 1.14 3.90 -16.76
N LYS A 171 0.81 2.98 -15.82
CA LYS A 171 0.97 3.25 -14.39
C LYS A 171 2.41 3.65 -14.04
N ARG A 172 3.39 2.99 -14.67
CA ARG A 172 4.82 3.25 -14.46
C ARG A 172 5.17 4.68 -14.87
N ASP A 173 4.79 5.10 -16.07
CA ASP A 173 5.03 6.48 -16.53
C ASP A 173 4.34 7.53 -15.64
N MET A 174 3.13 7.24 -15.17
CA MET A 174 2.43 8.14 -14.24
C MET A 174 3.13 8.26 -12.89
N ILE A 175 3.76 7.18 -12.40
CA ILE A 175 4.59 7.21 -11.18
C ILE A 175 5.82 8.09 -11.42
N ASP A 176 6.45 8.02 -12.59
CA ASP A 176 7.62 8.85 -12.90
C ASP A 176 7.27 10.33 -13.04
N ILE A 177 6.13 10.63 -13.69
CA ILE A 177 5.60 12.00 -13.76
C ILE A 177 5.28 12.50 -12.34
N ALA A 178 4.66 11.67 -11.50
CA ALA A 178 4.37 12.02 -10.11
C ALA A 178 5.65 12.25 -9.31
N PHE A 179 6.68 11.41 -9.48
CA PHE A 179 7.99 11.58 -8.85
C PHE A 179 8.65 12.90 -9.27
N ALA A 180 8.66 13.21 -10.57
CA ALA A 180 9.21 14.47 -11.09
C ALA A 180 8.47 15.72 -10.58
N LEU A 181 7.18 15.59 -10.24
CA LEU A 181 6.36 16.65 -9.66
C LEU A 181 6.36 16.67 -8.12
N GLY A 182 7.02 15.71 -7.45
CA GLY A 182 6.97 15.58 -5.99
C GLY A 182 5.60 15.15 -5.44
N VAL A 183 4.75 14.51 -6.26
CA VAL A 183 3.43 14.01 -5.87
C VAL A 183 3.52 12.58 -5.35
N GLU A 184 2.92 12.31 -4.20
CA GLU A 184 2.88 10.98 -3.59
C GLU A 184 2.17 9.95 -4.50
N SER A 185 2.90 8.87 -4.82
CA SER A 185 2.46 7.83 -5.77
C SER A 185 2.39 6.41 -5.16
N GLU A 186 2.91 6.19 -3.95
CA GLU A 186 2.97 4.86 -3.35
C GLU A 186 1.58 4.24 -3.10
N GLY A 187 1.43 2.96 -3.43
CA GLY A 187 0.20 2.20 -3.19
C GLY A 187 -1.04 2.64 -3.98
N THR A 188 -0.96 3.67 -4.82
CA THR A 188 -2.13 4.23 -5.50
C THR A 188 -2.48 3.47 -6.79
N SER A 189 -3.78 3.46 -7.12
CA SER A 189 -4.28 2.91 -8.39
C SER A 189 -4.04 3.90 -9.53
N ALA A 190 -3.91 3.40 -10.77
CA ALA A 190 -3.66 4.22 -11.95
C ALA A 190 -4.69 5.37 -12.12
N GLN A 191 -5.96 5.11 -11.78
CA GLN A 191 -7.01 6.12 -11.85
C GLN A 191 -6.85 7.21 -10.79
N VAL A 192 -6.46 6.84 -9.57
CA VAL A 192 -6.20 7.81 -8.49
C VAL A 192 -4.98 8.68 -8.82
N LEU A 193 -3.90 8.08 -9.34
CA LEU A 193 -2.74 8.83 -9.86
C LEU A 193 -3.16 9.84 -10.92
N ARG A 194 -3.95 9.41 -11.91
CA ARG A 194 -4.42 10.28 -12.99
C ARG A 194 -5.18 11.50 -12.46
N VAL A 195 -6.10 11.29 -11.51
CA VAL A 195 -6.87 12.38 -10.90
C VAL A 195 -5.95 13.33 -10.11
N ARG A 196 -5.01 12.79 -9.31
CA ARG A 196 -4.03 13.60 -8.56
C ARG A 196 -3.18 14.46 -9.49
N LEU A 197 -2.66 13.86 -10.57
CA LEU A 197 -1.84 14.56 -11.55
C LEU A 197 -2.64 15.67 -12.25
N HIS A 198 -3.86 15.39 -12.71
CA HIS A 198 -4.71 16.43 -13.28
C HIS A 198 -4.97 17.57 -12.28
N SER A 199 -5.35 17.25 -11.04
CA SER A 199 -5.55 18.26 -10.00
C SER A 199 -4.31 19.11 -9.75
N HIS A 200 -3.12 18.51 -9.81
CA HIS A 200 -1.85 19.22 -9.64
C HIS A 200 -1.60 20.19 -10.81
N PHE A 201 -1.79 19.74 -12.05
CA PHE A 201 -1.62 20.62 -13.22
C PHE A 201 -2.68 21.72 -13.31
N GLU A 202 -3.90 21.50 -12.82
CA GLU A 202 -4.91 22.57 -12.70
C GLU A 202 -4.53 23.60 -11.62
N ALA A 203 -3.93 23.16 -10.52
CA ALA A 203 -3.46 24.06 -9.45
C ALA A 203 -2.23 24.88 -9.88
N TYR A 204 -1.39 24.35 -10.77
CA TYR A 204 -0.15 24.97 -11.24
C TYR A 204 -0.11 25.06 -12.76
N PRO A 205 -0.88 25.99 -13.39
CA PRO A 205 -1.00 26.07 -14.83
C PRO A 205 0.32 26.36 -15.56
N ALA A 206 1.27 27.05 -14.91
CA ALA A 206 2.61 27.30 -15.46
C ALA A 206 3.37 26.00 -15.80
N LEU A 207 3.11 24.90 -15.08
CA LEU A 207 3.71 23.60 -15.37
C LEU A 207 3.22 23.00 -16.68
N LYS A 208 2.09 23.45 -17.23
CA LYS A 208 1.59 22.98 -18.55
C LYS A 208 2.43 23.52 -19.71
N GLU A 209 3.11 24.65 -19.50
CA GLU A 209 3.97 25.32 -20.49
C GLU A 209 5.44 24.89 -20.39
N ASP A 210 5.83 24.28 -19.28
CA ASP A 210 7.19 23.74 -19.08
C ASP A 210 7.53 22.75 -20.22
N PRO A 211 8.68 22.92 -20.91
CA PRO A 211 9.16 22.02 -21.95
C PRO A 211 9.13 20.54 -21.56
N ARG A 212 9.28 20.23 -20.27
CA ARG A 212 9.25 18.86 -19.75
C ARG A 212 7.85 18.24 -19.80
N TYR A 213 6.78 19.03 -19.66
CA TYR A 213 5.40 18.53 -19.56
C TYR A 213 4.48 18.96 -20.72
N ILE A 214 4.91 19.90 -21.57
CA ILE A 214 4.12 20.39 -22.71
C ILE A 214 3.64 19.26 -23.63
N GLY A 215 4.44 18.19 -23.76
CA GLY A 215 4.11 17.00 -24.54
C GLY A 215 2.91 16.20 -24.02
N LEU A 216 2.49 16.40 -22.76
CA LEU A 216 1.33 15.75 -22.16
C LEU A 216 0.00 16.41 -22.54
N PHE A 217 0.04 17.72 -22.81
CA PHE A 217 -1.14 18.55 -23.09
C PHE A 217 -1.31 18.87 -24.57
N THR A 218 -0.20 18.90 -25.31
CA THR A 218 -0.25 19.04 -26.76
C THR A 218 -0.92 17.81 -27.36
N ARG A 219 -2.17 17.99 -27.80
CA ARG A 219 -2.71 17.08 -28.79
C ARG A 219 -1.84 17.28 -30.02
N LYS A 220 -1.02 16.28 -30.34
CA LYS A 220 -0.55 16.11 -31.70
C LYS A 220 -1.81 15.93 -32.53
N HIS A 221 -2.40 17.04 -32.97
CA HIS A 221 -3.21 17.05 -34.16
C HIS A 221 -2.29 16.42 -35.17
N LYS A 222 -2.61 15.18 -35.56
CA LYS A 222 -2.04 14.55 -36.73
C LYS A 222 -2.25 15.62 -37.79
N ARG A 223 -1.19 16.39 -38.09
CA ARG A 223 -1.23 17.34 -39.18
C ARG A 223 -1.64 16.43 -40.32
N ALA A 224 -2.88 16.62 -40.80
CA ALA A 224 -3.32 15.99 -42.01
C ALA A 224 -2.17 16.29 -42.97
N ASP A 225 -1.51 15.23 -43.43
CA ASP A 225 -0.40 15.34 -44.37
C ASP A 225 -0.83 16.38 -45.38
N ALA A 226 -0.16 17.54 -45.34
CA ALA A 226 -0.35 18.55 -46.35
C ALA A 226 -0.07 17.81 -47.66
N PHE A 227 -1.15 17.63 -48.40
CA PHE A 227 -1.24 17.11 -49.74
C PHE A 227 0.14 17.04 -50.40
N LYS A 228 0.66 15.81 -50.56
CA LYS A 228 1.51 15.48 -51.70
C LYS A 228 0.65 15.68 -52.94
N GLU A 229 0.56 16.91 -53.42
CA GLU A 229 0.08 17.19 -54.77
C GLU A 229 1.28 17.72 -55.56
N ASN A 230 1.70 16.92 -56.55
CA ASN A 230 2.68 17.22 -57.61
C ASN A 230 4.17 17.25 -57.16
N GLU A 231 5.09 16.44 -57.70
CA GLU A 231 5.28 16.06 -59.11
C GLU A 231 5.85 14.63 -59.30
N LEU A 232 5.28 13.95 -60.31
CA LEU A 232 5.72 12.90 -61.27
C LEU A 232 6.95 11.97 -61.07
N PRO A 233 6.93 10.76 -61.68
CA PRO A 233 7.86 9.65 -61.43
C PRO A 233 9.09 9.66 -62.36
N PRO A 234 10.16 8.94 -61.98
CA PRO A 234 10.87 8.14 -62.97
C PRO A 234 10.82 6.66 -62.63
N ALA A 235 10.49 5.92 -63.67
CA ALA A 235 10.58 4.49 -63.81
C ALA A 235 11.97 3.92 -63.47
N HIS A 236 12.02 2.57 -63.38
CA HIS A 236 13.19 1.69 -63.52
C HIS A 236 14.07 1.55 -62.25
N ARG A 237 14.46 0.37 -61.75
CA ARG A 237 14.49 -1.01 -62.25
C ARG A 237 14.40 -2.02 -61.11
N HIS A 238 13.70 -3.11 -61.40
CA HIS A 238 14.01 -4.51 -61.08
C HIS A 238 15.17 -4.81 -60.11
N SER A 239 14.86 -5.58 -59.06
CA SER A 239 15.62 -6.79 -58.74
C SER A 239 14.70 -7.84 -58.09
N PRO A 240 14.72 -9.10 -58.56
CA PRO A 240 13.87 -10.17 -58.06
C PRO A 240 14.55 -11.04 -56.99
N MET A 241 13.71 -11.63 -56.12
CA MET A 241 13.92 -12.84 -55.30
C MET A 241 14.82 -12.75 -54.03
N PRO A 242 14.72 -13.70 -53.08
CA PRO A 242 13.82 -14.86 -53.00
C PRO A 242 12.94 -14.93 -51.74
N SER A 243 11.88 -15.71 -51.92
CA SER A 243 10.92 -16.25 -50.96
C SER A 243 11.53 -16.97 -49.76
N SER A 244 11.13 -16.56 -48.56
CA SER A 244 11.26 -17.33 -47.32
C SER A 244 9.88 -17.85 -46.90
N PRO A 245 9.71 -19.17 -46.66
CA PRO A 245 8.43 -19.74 -46.30
C PRO A 245 8.08 -19.40 -44.84
N THR A 246 6.96 -18.70 -44.64
CA THR A 246 6.31 -18.57 -43.33
C THR A 246 5.49 -19.83 -43.04
N PRO A 247 5.76 -20.55 -41.94
CA PRO A 247 4.84 -21.59 -41.48
C PRO A 247 3.58 -20.95 -40.91
N SER A 248 2.49 -21.12 -41.66
CA SER A 248 1.12 -21.04 -41.19
C SER A 248 0.93 -21.95 -39.97
N LEU A 249 0.62 -21.37 -38.81
CA LEU A 249 0.03 -22.11 -37.69
C LEU A 249 -1.38 -21.59 -37.43
N SER A 250 -2.30 -22.16 -38.21
CA SER A 250 -3.73 -22.16 -37.99
C SER A 250 -4.08 -23.05 -36.79
N HIS A 251 -4.40 -22.46 -35.64
CA HIS A 251 -5.21 -23.15 -34.61
C HIS A 251 -6.20 -22.18 -33.97
N THR A 252 -7.36 -22.11 -34.60
CA THR A 252 -8.64 -21.76 -33.98
C THR A 252 -9.24 -23.01 -33.34
N PRO A 253 -9.60 -22.99 -32.05
CA PRO A 253 -10.79 -23.67 -31.55
C PRO A 253 -11.85 -22.58 -31.27
N SER A 254 -12.93 -22.43 -32.04
CA SER A 254 -14.03 -23.37 -32.27
C SER A 254 -14.54 -24.05 -31.00
N SER A 255 -15.29 -23.29 -30.21
CA SER A 255 -16.35 -23.77 -29.32
C SER A 255 -17.27 -22.58 -29.05
N SER A 256 -18.30 -22.29 -29.84
CA SER A 256 -19.55 -23.02 -30.01
C SER A 256 -20.25 -23.31 -28.68
N GLN A 257 -21.16 -22.39 -28.36
CA GLN A 257 -22.55 -22.60 -27.92
C GLN A 257 -22.92 -22.13 -26.50
N VAL A 258 -23.82 -21.13 -26.44
CA VAL A 258 -25.24 -21.22 -26.01
C VAL A 258 -25.34 -21.38 -24.48
N LEU A 259 -25.84 -20.39 -23.73
CA LEU A 259 -27.27 -20.20 -23.51
C LEU A 259 -27.62 -18.75 -23.17
N HIS A 260 -28.74 -18.34 -23.75
CA HIS A 260 -29.55 -17.20 -23.35
C HIS A 260 -30.02 -17.38 -21.90
N SER A 261 -29.94 -16.32 -21.10
CA SER A 261 -30.83 -16.15 -19.94
C SER A 261 -31.39 -14.74 -19.97
N SER A 262 -32.59 -14.65 -20.53
CA SER A 262 -33.67 -13.73 -20.15
C SER A 262 -33.62 -13.51 -18.62
N GLY A 263 -33.64 -12.28 -18.13
CA GLY A 263 -34.82 -11.43 -18.18
C GLY A 263 -35.81 -11.89 -17.13
N LEU A 264 -35.62 -11.46 -15.88
CA LEU A 264 -36.66 -11.32 -14.85
C LEU A 264 -36.20 -10.29 -13.82
N ASP A 265 -36.84 -9.11 -13.89
CA ASP A 265 -37.11 -8.28 -12.74
C ASP A 265 -37.90 -9.09 -11.69
N PRO A 266 -37.52 -9.06 -10.41
CA PRO A 266 -38.44 -9.24 -9.32
C PRO A 266 -38.69 -7.86 -8.70
N SER A 267 -39.82 -7.29 -9.12
CA SER A 267 -40.61 -6.32 -8.36
C SER A 267 -40.62 -6.66 -6.87
N CYS A 268 -40.41 -5.63 -6.05
CA CYS A 268 -40.59 -5.62 -4.61
C CYS A 268 -41.91 -6.29 -4.17
N PRO A 269 -41.85 -7.23 -3.21
CA PRO A 269 -42.93 -7.42 -2.28
C PRO A 269 -42.64 -6.67 -0.98
N ASP A 270 -43.58 -5.83 -0.58
CA ASP A 270 -43.70 -5.26 0.76
C ASP A 270 -43.50 -6.35 1.82
N SER A 271 -42.40 -6.26 2.57
CA SER A 271 -42.18 -7.10 3.75
C SER A 271 -42.68 -6.39 4.99
N VAL A 272 -43.88 -6.83 5.36
CA VAL A 272 -44.52 -6.73 6.67
C VAL A 272 -43.51 -6.98 7.79
N VAL A 273 -43.49 -6.08 8.77
CA VAL A 273 -42.71 -6.16 10.01
C VAL A 273 -43.26 -7.33 10.87
N PRO A 274 -42.49 -8.40 11.15
CA PRO A 274 -42.88 -9.37 12.14
C PRO A 274 -42.49 -8.87 13.54
N SER A 275 -43.49 -8.77 14.41
CA SER A 275 -43.34 -8.47 15.83
C SER A 275 -42.41 -9.49 16.50
N ALA A 276 -41.32 -9.01 17.08
CA ALA A 276 -40.30 -9.83 17.73
C ALA A 276 -40.68 -10.15 19.19
N ASP A 277 -41.70 -10.98 19.40
CA ASP A 277 -42.08 -11.51 20.71
C ASP A 277 -42.23 -13.03 20.68
N ASN A 278 -41.09 -13.75 20.70
CA ASN A 278 -40.89 -15.02 21.40
C ASN A 278 -39.64 -15.72 20.88
N ILE A 279 -38.49 -15.46 21.51
CA ILE A 279 -37.36 -16.39 21.42
C ILE A 279 -37.05 -16.82 22.84
N HIS A 280 -37.36 -18.09 23.11
CA HIS A 280 -36.86 -18.86 24.24
C HIS A 280 -35.37 -18.59 24.44
N ARG A 281 -35.01 -17.84 25.48
CA ARG A 281 -33.61 -17.67 25.89
C ARG A 281 -33.12 -19.01 26.46
N PRO A 282 -32.05 -19.61 25.92
CA PRO A 282 -31.41 -20.74 26.57
C PRO A 282 -30.87 -20.31 27.94
N ARG A 283 -31.12 -21.16 28.93
CA ARG A 283 -30.72 -20.99 30.33
C ARG A 283 -29.21 -20.70 30.39
N PRO A 284 -28.76 -19.62 31.07
CA PRO A 284 -27.34 -19.32 31.18
C PRO A 284 -26.63 -20.44 31.95
N HIS A 285 -25.59 -21.01 31.35
CA HIS A 285 -24.69 -21.93 32.04
C HIS A 285 -23.99 -21.21 33.20
N PRO A 286 -23.76 -21.88 34.34
CA PRO A 286 -23.04 -21.31 35.47
C PRO A 286 -21.63 -20.89 35.02
N ARG A 287 -21.28 -19.62 35.31
CA ARG A 287 -19.92 -19.10 35.06
C ARG A 287 -18.91 -19.98 35.81
N PRO A 288 -17.82 -20.41 35.15
CA PRO A 288 -16.67 -20.95 35.85
C PRO A 288 -16.16 -19.94 36.87
N LEU A 289 -15.96 -20.38 38.11
CA LEU A 289 -15.37 -19.56 39.16
C LEU A 289 -14.00 -19.02 38.71
N PRO A 290 -13.68 -17.75 38.99
CA PRO A 290 -12.38 -17.18 38.65
C PRO A 290 -11.29 -17.99 39.34
N ARG A 291 -10.31 -18.46 38.55
CA ARG A 291 -9.11 -19.09 39.10
C ARG A 291 -8.39 -18.10 40.01
N PRO A 292 -7.86 -18.55 41.16
CA PRO A 292 -7.00 -17.72 42.00
C PRO A 292 -5.85 -17.14 41.18
N LEU A 293 -5.65 -15.83 41.29
CA LEU A 293 -4.52 -15.15 40.66
C LEU A 293 -3.22 -15.72 41.27
N PRO A 294 -2.22 -16.09 40.43
CA PRO A 294 -0.92 -16.50 40.95
C PRO A 294 -0.30 -15.33 41.72
N HIS A 295 0.18 -15.63 42.93
CA HIS A 295 0.86 -14.67 43.78
C HIS A 295 2.07 -14.06 43.05
N PRO A 296 2.32 -12.75 43.19
CA PRO A 296 3.49 -12.12 42.59
C PRO A 296 4.76 -12.74 43.18
N LEU A 297 5.59 -13.31 42.32
CA LEU A 297 6.92 -13.78 42.71
C LEU A 297 7.77 -12.57 43.13
N PRO A 298 8.58 -12.69 44.20
CA PRO A 298 9.46 -11.62 44.64
C PRO A 298 10.48 -11.31 43.54
N LEU A 299 10.40 -10.09 43.00
CA LEU A 299 11.36 -9.52 42.06
C LEU A 299 12.68 -9.22 42.80
N SER A 300 13.54 -10.21 42.92
CA SER A 300 14.96 -10.00 43.25
C SER A 300 15.75 -9.84 41.95
N HIS A 301 15.70 -8.66 41.34
CA HIS A 301 16.62 -8.29 40.26
C HIS A 301 17.51 -7.14 40.71
N THR A 302 18.71 -7.52 41.13
CA THR A 302 19.90 -6.68 41.19
C THR A 302 20.16 -6.10 39.80
N LEU A 303 19.98 -4.79 39.67
CA LEU A 303 20.37 -3.99 38.52
C LEU A 303 21.91 -3.95 38.45
N ALA A 304 22.50 -4.93 37.75
CA ALA A 304 23.87 -4.81 37.28
C ALA A 304 23.88 -3.81 36.11
N TYR A 305 24.38 -2.61 36.37
CA TYR A 305 24.68 -1.61 35.35
C TYR A 305 25.69 -2.20 34.36
N TYR A 306 25.23 -2.49 33.15
CA TYR A 306 26.11 -2.84 32.03
C TYR A 306 26.68 -1.52 31.47
N GLN A 307 27.94 -1.23 31.77
CA GLN A 307 28.72 -0.20 31.07
C GLN A 307 29.19 -0.80 29.74
N PRO A 308 28.75 -0.30 28.58
CA PRO A 308 29.34 -0.68 27.32
C PRO A 308 30.66 0.08 27.13
N ASP A 309 31.77 -0.66 27.13
CA ASP A 309 33.08 -0.15 26.74
C ASP A 309 33.06 0.25 25.26
N TYR A 310 33.02 1.57 25.01
CA TYR A 310 33.30 2.14 23.70
C TYR A 310 34.81 2.16 23.48
N SER A 311 35.40 1.00 23.17
CA SER A 311 36.75 0.97 22.59
C SER A 311 36.66 1.39 21.12
N ALA A 312 37.13 2.61 20.85
CA ALA A 312 37.26 3.19 19.52
C ALA A 312 38.16 2.31 18.65
N SER A 313 37.56 1.54 17.74
CA SER A 313 38.28 0.92 16.63
C SER A 313 38.56 2.00 15.59
N SER A 314 39.77 2.55 15.63
CA SER A 314 40.36 3.39 14.60
C SER A 314 40.55 2.55 13.34
N ASN A 315 39.52 2.53 12.49
CA ASN A 315 39.63 1.95 11.16
C ASN A 315 40.50 2.87 10.29
N SER A 316 41.78 2.50 10.24
CA SER A 316 42.78 2.87 9.26
C SER A 316 42.19 2.81 7.85
N PHE A 317 41.89 3.99 7.30
CA PHE A 317 41.45 4.13 5.92
C PHE A 317 42.66 3.88 5.01
N GLY A 318 42.57 2.77 4.28
CA GLY A 318 43.60 2.26 3.40
C GLY A 318 44.04 3.25 2.33
N GLN A 319 45.32 3.18 2.05
CA GLN A 319 46.03 3.93 1.01
C GLN A 319 45.45 3.68 -0.37
N TYR A 320 45.29 4.76 -1.12
CA TYR A 320 45.16 4.75 -2.57
C TYR A 320 46.44 4.16 -3.18
N ARG A 321 46.32 3.03 -3.86
CA ARG A 321 47.37 2.52 -4.77
C ARG A 321 46.97 2.88 -6.20
N ASN A 322 47.80 3.72 -6.80
CA ASN A 322 47.90 3.93 -8.24
C ASN A 322 48.17 2.59 -8.95
N LEU A 323 47.48 2.35 -10.07
CA LEU A 323 48.01 1.94 -11.37
C LEU A 323 46.87 1.84 -12.38
#